data_AF-A0A2V6RTJ5-F1
#
_entry.id   AF-A0A2V6RTJ5-F1
#
_cell.length_a   1.000
_cell.length_b   1.000
_cell.length_c   1.000
_cell.angle_alpha   90.00
_cell.angle_beta   90.00
_cell.angle_gamma   90.00
#
_symmetry.space_group_name_H-M   'P 1'
#
loop_
_entity.id
_entity.type
_entity.pdbx_description
1 polymer ?
#
loop_
_entity_poly.entity_id
_entity_poly.type
_entity_poly.pdbx_seq_one_letter_code
_entity_poly.pdbx_strand_id
1 'polypeptide(L)' 'MRFVFVDRIVAVEPGRSIETLRNVSATEDVFADHFPGFPILPGALIVETLGQAAE' A
#
# COMPACT_ATOMS: atom_id res chain seq x y z
N MET A 1 15.04 -6.71 -3.96
CA MET A 1 14.29 -5.44 -3.89
C MET A 1 13.48 -5.46 -2.60
N ARG A 2 13.51 -4.38 -1.81
CA ARG A 2 12.64 -4.22 -0.64
C ARG A 2 11.49 -3.33 -1.06
N PHE A 3 10.26 -3.82 -0.97
CA PHE A 3 9.06 -3.04 -1.24
C PHE A 3 8.60 -2.38 0.05
N VAL A 4 8.43 -1.06 0.02
CA VAL A 4 7.89 -0.29 1.15
C VAL A 4 6.65 0.41 0.63
N PHE A 5 5.50 0.09 1.19
CA PHE A 5 4.21 0.63 0.74
C PHE A 5 3.61 1.65 1.72
N VAL A 6 4.20 1.82 2.89
CA VAL A 6 3.80 2.85 3.86
C VAL A 6 4.64 4.10 3.62
N ASP A 7 4.01 5.19 3.16
CA ASP A 7 4.71 6.47 2.98
C ASP A 7 4.81 7.24 4.29
N ARG A 8 3.78 7.15 5.13
CA ARG A 8 3.66 7.92 6.36
C ARG A 8 2.82 7.19 7.41
N ILE A 9 3.25 7.27 8.66
CA ILE A 9 2.40 6.97 9.83
C ILE A 9 1.62 8.24 10.17
N VAL A 10 0.30 8.12 10.24
CA VAL A 10 -0.62 9.22 10.58
C VAL A 10 -0.86 9.25 12.08
N ALA A 11 -1.11 8.09 12.70
CA ALA A 11 -1.30 7.93 14.14
C ALA A 11 -0.87 6.54 14.59
N VAL A 12 -0.48 6.41 15.86
CA VAL A 12 -0.13 5.12 16.47
C VAL A 12 -0.51 5.10 17.95
N GLU A 13 -1.21 4.04 18.36
CA GLU A 13 -1.43 3.65 19.74
C GLU A 13 -0.75 2.29 19.96
N PRO A 14 0.45 2.26 20.58
CA PRO A 14 1.24 1.03 20.71
C PRO A 14 0.45 -0.13 21.33
N GLY A 15 0.46 -1.29 20.67
CA GLY A 15 -0.27 -2.49 21.10
C GLY A 15 -1.79 -2.45 20.87
N ARG A 16 -2.33 -1.39 20.26
CA ARG A 16 -3.78 -1.24 20.02
C ARG A 16 -4.13 -0.95 18.57
N SER A 17 -3.54 0.09 17.97
CA SER A 17 -3.86 0.47 16.58
C SER A 17 -2.75 1.29 15.93
N ILE A 18 -2.73 1.27 14.60
CA ILE A 18 -1.88 2.11 13.77
C ILE A 18 -2.69 2.59 12.56
N GLU A 19 -2.47 3.83 12.18
CA GLU A 19 -3.02 4.42 10.96
C GLU A 19 -1.87 4.87 10.07
N THR A 20 -1.88 4.43 8.82
CA THR A 20 -0.85 4.74 7.83
C THR A 20 -1.47 5.33 6.57
N LEU A 21 -0.65 6.03 5.81
CA LEU A 21 -1.00 6.59 4.52
C LEU A 21 -0.06 6.05 3.45
N ARG A 22 -0.66 5.59 2.35
CA ARG A 22 -0.01 5.27 1.09
C ARG A 22 -0.62 6.14 0.01
N ASN A 23 0.22 6.89 -0.69
CA ASN A 23 -0.16 7.56 -1.92
C ASN A 23 -0.05 6.56 -3.07
N VAL A 24 -1.07 6.53 -3.91
CA VAL A 24 -1.11 5.66 -5.08
C VAL A 24 -1.09 6.54 -6.32
N SER A 25 -0.11 6.34 -7.19
CA SER A 25 0.02 7.08 -8.44
C SER A 25 -0.37 6.22 -9.62
N ALA A 26 -1.12 6.79 -10.58
CA ALA A 26 -1.42 6.13 -11.84
C ALA A 26 -0.17 5.77 -12.68
N THR A 27 1.00 6.30 -12.31
CA THR A 27 2.30 5.99 -12.93
C THR A 27 3.00 4.78 -12.34
N GLU A 28 2.46 4.13 -11.29
CA GLU A 28 3.07 2.91 -10.75
C GLU A 28 3.02 1.78 -11.79
N ASP A 29 4.15 1.06 -11.94
CA ASP A 29 4.31 -0.01 -12.95
C ASP A 29 3.21 -1.07 -12.90
N VAL A 30 2.67 -1.34 -11.71
CA VAL A 30 1.60 -2.31 -11.51
C VAL A 30 0.36 -2.03 -12.36
N PHE A 31 0.08 -0.76 -12.68
CA PHE A 31 -1.08 -0.38 -13.48
C PHE A 31 -0.90 -0.67 -14.97
N ALA A 32 0.32 -0.91 -15.45
CA ALA A 32 0.55 -1.37 -16.81
C ALA A 32 -0.01 -2.79 -17.03
N ASP A 33 0.09 -3.63 -16.01
CA ASP A 33 -0.22 -5.06 -16.09
C ASP A 33 -1.49 -5.47 -15.30
N HIS A 34 -2.02 -4.61 -14.43
CA HIS A 34 -3.16 -4.92 -13.56
C HIS A 34 -4.25 -3.83 -13.63
N PHE A 35 -5.12 -3.85 -14.62
CA PHE A 35 -5.13 -4.71 -15.81
C PHE A 35 -4.97 -3.84 -17.07
N PRO A 36 -4.42 -4.37 -18.20
CA PRO A 36 -4.29 -3.58 -19.41
C PRO A 36 -5.64 -3.00 -19.87
N GLY A 37 -5.72 -1.67 -19.97
CA GLY A 37 -6.96 -0.95 -20.30
C GLY A 37 -7.98 -0.82 -19.16
N PHE A 38 -7.69 -1.38 -17.98
CA PHE A 38 -8.51 -1.29 -16.77
C PHE A 38 -7.60 -1.22 -15.52
N PRO A 39 -6.91 -0.08 -15.30
CA PRO A 39 -5.95 0.05 -14.21
C PRO A 39 -6.67 0.01 -12.85
N ILE A 40 -6.29 -0.93 -12.00
CA ILE A 40 -6.85 -1.11 -10.67
C ILE A 40 -5.76 -1.57 -9.69
N LEU A 41 -5.74 -0.99 -8.49
CA LEU A 41 -4.71 -1.35 -7.51
C LEU A 41 -4.95 -2.81 -7.07
N PRO A 42 -3.94 -3.71 -7.15
CA PRO A 42 -4.15 -5.09 -6.72
C PRO A 42 -4.49 -5.16 -5.23
N GLY A 43 -5.53 -5.93 -4.91
CA GLY A 43 -5.92 -6.16 -3.52
C GLY A 43 -4.79 -6.78 -2.69
N ALA A 44 -3.93 -7.60 -3.30
CA ALA A 44 -2.75 -8.16 -2.65
C ALA A 44 -1.78 -7.07 -2.15
N LEU A 45 -1.59 -5.97 -2.90
CA LEU A 45 -0.74 -4.86 -2.46
C LEU A 45 -1.38 -4.04 -1.34
N ILE A 46 -2.70 -3.96 -1.30
CA ILE A 46 -3.43 -3.33 -0.18
C ILE A 46 -3.20 -4.16 1.10
N VAL A 47 -3.39 -5.48 1.03
CA VAL A 47 -3.19 -6.38 2.17
C VAL A 47 -1.73 -6.38 2.63
N GLU A 48 -0.77 -6.39 1.70
CA GLU A 48 0.65 -6.27 2.03
C GLU A 48 0.98 -4.93 2.70
N THR A 49 0.37 -3.81 2.27
CA THR A 49 0.53 -2.51 2.95
C THR A 49 0.01 -2.56 4.39
N LEU A 50 -1.13 -3.24 4.63
CA LEU A 50 -1.67 -3.46 5.98
C LEU A 50 -0.75 -4.36 6.81
N GLY A 51 -0.17 -5.40 6.20
CA GLY A 51 0.82 -6.27 6.84
C GLY A 51 2.04 -5.48 7.30
N GLN A 52 2.65 -4.69 6.41
CA GLN A 52 3.78 -3.81 6.73
C GLN A 52 3.46 -2.76 7.79
N ALA A 53 2.21 -2.30 7.86
CA ALA A 53 1.80 -1.37 8.91
C ALA A 53 1.71 -2.04 10.30
N ALA A 54 1.42 -3.34 10.35
CA ALA A 54 1.25 -4.09 11.59
C ALA A 54 2.55 -4.72 12.14
N GLU A 55 3.63 -4.78 11.35
CA GLU A 55 4.97 -5.24 11.74
C GLU A 55 5.75 -4.18 12.56
#